data_AF-A0A351JAD4-F1
#
_entry.id   AF-A0A351JAD4-F1
#
_cell.length_a   1.000
_cell.length_b   1.000
_cell.length_c   1.000
_cell.angle_alpha   90.00
_cell.angle_beta   90.00
_cell.angle_gamma   90.00
#
_symmetry.space_group_name_H-M   'P 1'
#
loop_
_entity.id
_entity.type
_entity.pdbx_description
1 polymer ?
#
loop_
_entity_poly.entity_id
_entity_poly.type
_entity_poly.pdbx_seq_one_letter_code
_entity_poly.pdbx_strand_id
1 'polypeptide(L)'
;CVTRIETIEGKVLAEQKPKREQVLDARIAYIVTDMLRDVIKGNGTAGHLNGRPGRPAAGKTGTSQNNKDAWFVGYTPNLVGLVYLGPDRGQKGLPAGAGALAAPVWATFMEKALVGVPPVDFTKPAGLVERAICDVTSLLATAVCPNHAEYFVAGTDPTVFCRVHRELHITICRKSGLPAGASCKDTEVRIFDAEHRPTGQCRRCSAWDNFWKWLTGKSDTKSDSGSGAGGGTGGGTGGGANDRDNQSQIGDDGPTGNDQNKERQQSPLRKLFSP
;
A
#
# COMPACT_ATOMS: atom_id res chain seq x y z
N CYS A 1 39.36 -11.92 10.80
CA CYS A 1 38.88 -13.08 11.59
C CYS A 1 39.90 -14.19 11.53
N VAL A 2 40.03 -15.01 12.58
CA VAL A 2 41.00 -16.12 12.65
C VAL A 2 40.22 -17.44 12.68
N THR A 3 40.45 -18.31 11.70
CA THR A 3 39.77 -19.61 11.58
C THR A 3 40.55 -20.74 12.26
N ARG A 4 41.89 -20.69 12.18
CA ARG A 4 42.80 -21.71 12.71
C ARG A 4 44.09 -21.03 13.18
N ILE A 5 44.66 -21.52 14.27
CA ILE A 5 45.98 -21.15 14.79
C ILE A 5 46.75 -22.45 14.96
N GLU A 6 47.96 -22.52 14.40
CA GLU A 6 48.85 -23.68 14.50
C GLU A 6 50.30 -23.25 14.75
N THR A 7 51.10 -24.15 15.30
CA THR A 7 52.55 -23.97 15.44
C THR A 7 53.27 -24.24 14.11
N ILE A 8 54.57 -23.90 14.03
CA ILE A 8 55.37 -24.18 12.82
C ILE A 8 55.51 -25.69 12.55
N GLU A 9 55.38 -26.53 13.58
CA GLU A 9 55.32 -28.00 13.48
C GLU A 9 53.92 -28.53 13.12
N GLY A 10 52.96 -27.65 12.80
CA GLY A 10 51.59 -28.03 12.39
C GLY A 10 50.64 -28.40 13.52
N LYS A 11 51.02 -28.21 14.79
CA LYS A 11 50.14 -28.49 15.93
C LYS A 11 49.05 -27.43 16.03
N VAL A 12 47.80 -27.82 15.85
CA VAL A 12 46.64 -26.92 16.04
C VAL A 12 46.52 -26.48 17.50
N LEU A 13 46.54 -25.17 17.73
CA LEU A 13 46.34 -24.53 19.02
C LEU A 13 44.88 -24.08 19.20
N ALA A 14 44.24 -23.61 18.12
CA ALA A 14 42.84 -23.23 18.10
C ALA A 14 42.23 -23.44 16.71
N GLU A 15 40.96 -23.85 16.66
CA GLU A 15 40.18 -23.98 15.44
C GLU A 15 38.74 -23.53 15.71
N GLN A 16 38.25 -22.57 14.93
CA GLN A 16 36.91 -22.02 15.06
C GLN A 16 35.91 -22.91 14.32
N LYS A 17 35.17 -23.75 15.07
CA LYS A 17 34.07 -24.56 14.55
C LYS A 17 32.75 -23.81 14.77
N PRO A 18 32.10 -23.30 13.71
CA PRO A 18 30.89 -22.50 13.86
C PRO A 18 29.74 -23.37 14.38
N LYS A 19 29.28 -23.10 15.61
CA LYS A 19 28.02 -23.65 16.12
C LYS A 19 26.87 -22.99 15.36
N ARG A 20 25.92 -23.79 14.89
CA ARG A 20 24.72 -23.32 14.19
C ARG A 20 23.50 -23.71 15.01
N GLU A 21 22.64 -22.74 15.25
CA GLU A 21 21.40 -22.88 16.00
C GLU A 21 20.27 -22.22 15.20
N GLN A 22 19.13 -22.88 15.13
CA GLN A 22 17.96 -22.32 14.45
C GLN A 22 17.17 -21.45 15.42
N VAL A 23 17.42 -20.14 15.39
CA VAL A 23 16.76 -19.15 16.26
C VAL A 23 15.38 -18.68 15.76
N LEU A 24 14.97 -19.08 14.54
CA LEU A 24 13.72 -18.66 13.93
C LEU A 24 13.14 -19.79 13.05
N ASP A 25 11.81 -19.91 13.01
CA ASP A 25 11.14 -20.81 12.06
C ASP A 25 11.39 -20.34 10.62
N ALA A 26 11.73 -21.26 9.73
CA ALA A 26 12.08 -20.94 8.34
C ALA A 26 10.95 -20.18 7.59
N ARG A 27 9.68 -20.47 7.91
CA ARG A 27 8.51 -19.79 7.32
C ARG A 27 8.45 -18.33 7.73
N ILE A 28 8.69 -18.04 9.02
CA ILE A 28 8.76 -16.68 9.54
C ILE A 28 9.97 -15.94 8.97
N ALA A 29 11.14 -16.61 8.89
CA ALA A 29 12.34 -16.04 8.27
C ALA A 29 12.13 -15.67 6.80
N TYR A 30 11.39 -16.49 6.04
CA TYR A 30 11.03 -16.22 4.66
C TYR A 30 10.06 -15.04 4.52
N ILE A 31 8.99 -14.99 5.32
CA ILE A 31 8.05 -13.85 5.33
C ILE A 31 8.78 -12.54 5.63
N VAL A 32 9.62 -12.52 6.67
CA VAL A 32 10.44 -11.33 7.01
C VAL A 32 11.39 -10.99 5.87
N THR A 33 11.99 -11.98 5.21
CA THR A 33 12.84 -11.73 4.04
C THR A 33 12.05 -11.10 2.90
N ASP A 34 10.85 -11.59 2.59
CA ASP A 34 10.04 -11.06 1.50
C ASP A 34 9.64 -9.60 1.74
N MET A 35 9.18 -9.27 2.95
CA MET A 35 8.95 -7.87 3.39
C MET A 35 10.21 -6.99 3.25
N LEU A 36 11.40 -7.54 3.54
CA LEU A 36 12.67 -6.84 3.42
C LEU A 36 13.20 -6.75 1.97
N ARG A 37 12.65 -7.51 1.01
CA ARG A 37 12.92 -7.30 -0.42
C ARG A 37 12.26 -6.01 -0.91
N ASP A 38 11.10 -5.66 -0.37
CA ASP A 38 10.36 -4.48 -0.82
C ASP A 38 10.96 -3.15 -0.35
N VAL A 39 11.81 -3.18 0.70
CA VAL A 39 12.65 -2.04 1.10
C VAL A 39 13.55 -1.53 -0.04
N ILE A 40 14.02 -2.44 -0.92
CA ILE A 40 14.93 -2.12 -2.03
C ILE A 40 14.24 -2.06 -3.41
N LYS A 41 12.91 -2.24 -3.47
CA LYS A 41 12.11 -2.15 -4.71
C LYS A 41 11.19 -0.92 -4.67
N GLY A 42 10.77 -0.45 -5.85
CA GLY A 42 9.66 0.49 -6.01
C GLY A 42 9.68 1.66 -5.02
N ASN A 43 8.67 1.73 -4.16
CA ASN A 43 8.45 2.81 -3.18
C ASN A 43 9.11 2.55 -1.80
N GLY A 44 9.95 1.52 -1.68
CA GLY A 44 10.68 1.23 -0.44
C GLY A 44 11.68 2.32 -0.02
N THR A 45 12.12 2.31 1.24
CA THR A 45 13.05 3.33 1.78
C THR A 45 14.44 3.33 1.13
N ALA A 46 14.77 2.29 0.36
CA ALA A 46 15.91 2.21 -0.54
C ALA A 46 15.48 1.79 -1.97
N GLY A 47 14.23 2.07 -2.37
CA GLY A 47 13.62 1.59 -3.62
C GLY A 47 14.29 2.08 -4.92
N HIS A 48 15.08 3.15 -4.85
CA HIS A 48 15.96 3.59 -5.94
C HIS A 48 17.10 2.59 -6.25
N LEU A 49 17.31 1.57 -5.40
CA LEU A 49 18.19 0.43 -5.65
C LEU A 49 17.47 -0.71 -6.39
N ASN A 50 16.26 -0.52 -6.91
CA ASN A 50 15.54 -1.57 -7.63
C ASN A 50 16.40 -2.16 -8.76
N GLY A 51 16.56 -3.49 -8.77
CA GLY A 51 17.46 -4.21 -9.68
C GLY A 51 18.94 -4.24 -9.26
N ARG A 52 19.39 -3.45 -8.27
CA ARG A 52 20.73 -3.55 -7.66
C ARG A 52 20.67 -4.46 -6.42
N PRO A 53 21.67 -5.31 -6.14
CA PRO A 53 22.98 -5.44 -6.80
C PRO A 53 22.99 -6.49 -7.94
N GLY A 54 22.01 -6.45 -8.85
CA GLY A 54 21.92 -7.34 -10.02
C GLY A 54 21.42 -8.76 -9.69
N ARG A 55 20.86 -8.98 -8.50
CA ARG A 55 20.45 -10.30 -7.98
C ARG A 55 19.42 -10.16 -6.84
N PRO A 56 18.70 -11.22 -6.48
CA PRO A 56 17.80 -11.21 -5.34
C PRO A 56 18.51 -10.79 -4.05
N ALA A 57 17.94 -9.79 -3.39
CA ALA A 57 18.45 -9.20 -2.16
C ALA A 57 17.29 -8.70 -1.29
N ALA A 58 17.57 -8.54 -0.01
CA ALA A 58 16.67 -7.97 0.99
C ALA A 58 17.49 -7.07 1.93
N GLY A 59 16.87 -6.09 2.58
CA GLY A 59 17.58 -5.24 3.52
C GLY A 59 16.71 -4.29 4.32
N LYS A 60 17.31 -3.61 5.30
CA LYS A 60 16.65 -2.67 6.20
C LYS A 60 17.48 -1.40 6.36
N THR A 61 16.81 -0.25 6.23
CA THR A 61 17.34 1.05 6.65
C THR A 61 17.18 1.25 8.15
N GLY A 62 18.22 1.78 8.81
CA GLY A 62 18.18 2.30 10.16
C GLY A 62 18.84 3.67 10.21
N THR A 63 18.14 4.69 10.72
CA THR A 63 18.67 6.04 10.91
C THR A 63 18.49 6.40 12.38
N SER A 64 19.52 6.90 13.06
CA SER A 64 19.37 7.36 14.44
C SER A 64 18.77 8.76 14.52
N GLN A 65 18.29 9.14 15.71
CA GLN A 65 17.68 10.44 15.95
C GLN A 65 18.62 11.59 15.54
N ASN A 66 18.07 12.62 14.90
CA ASN A 66 18.80 13.78 14.34
C ASN A 66 19.81 13.41 13.24
N ASN A 67 19.60 12.31 12.50
CA ASN A 67 20.46 11.81 11.44
C ASN A 67 21.94 11.65 11.86
N LYS A 68 22.22 11.37 13.15
CA LYS A 68 23.62 11.16 13.57
C LYS A 68 24.23 9.97 12.82
N ASP A 69 23.47 8.89 12.71
CA ASP A 69 23.94 7.62 12.18
C ASP A 69 23.04 7.12 11.06
N ALA A 70 23.66 6.57 10.01
CA ALA A 70 23.01 5.91 8.89
C ALA A 70 23.53 4.48 8.76
N TRP A 71 22.66 3.51 8.98
CA TRP A 71 22.96 2.09 8.86
C TRP A 71 22.08 1.45 7.78
N PHE A 72 22.69 0.69 6.87
CA PHE A 72 21.97 -0.21 5.99
C PHE A 72 22.50 -1.63 6.19
N VAL A 73 21.60 -2.54 6.56
CA VAL A 73 21.91 -3.97 6.65
C VAL A 73 21.14 -4.66 5.54
N GLY A 74 21.85 -5.30 4.62
CA GLY A 74 21.26 -6.02 3.50
C GLY A 74 21.97 -7.34 3.24
N TYR A 75 21.25 -8.27 2.64
CA TYR A 75 21.74 -9.62 2.39
C TYR A 75 21.19 -10.21 1.10
N THR A 76 21.95 -11.16 0.57
CA THR A 76 21.55 -12.14 -0.45
C THR A 76 21.57 -13.52 0.21
N PRO A 77 21.10 -14.60 -0.44
CA PRO A 77 21.21 -15.94 0.12
C PRO A 77 22.66 -16.41 0.42
N ASN A 78 23.68 -15.74 -0.13
CA ASN A 78 25.09 -16.12 0.02
C ASN A 78 25.91 -15.20 0.94
N LEU A 79 25.48 -13.96 1.16
CA LEU A 79 26.26 -12.95 1.87
C LEU A 79 25.37 -11.90 2.54
N VAL A 80 25.66 -11.61 3.80
CA VAL A 80 25.14 -10.44 4.54
C VAL A 80 26.20 -9.35 4.58
N GLY A 81 25.78 -8.11 4.38
CA GLY A 81 26.61 -6.92 4.46
C GLY A 81 25.93 -5.83 5.29
N LEU A 82 26.72 -5.13 6.08
CA LEU A 82 26.28 -3.97 6.86
C LEU A 82 27.18 -2.80 6.48
N VAL A 83 26.56 -1.65 6.20
CA VAL A 83 27.25 -0.37 6.04
C VAL A 83 26.77 0.58 7.12
N TYR A 84 27.73 1.16 7.84
CA TYR A 84 27.55 2.25 8.78
C TYR A 84 28.21 3.50 8.22
N LEU A 85 27.51 4.62 8.31
CA LEU A 85 28.04 5.96 8.15
C LEU A 85 27.63 6.77 9.37
N GLY A 86 28.57 7.53 9.92
CA GLY A 86 28.36 8.43 11.05
C GLY A 86 29.54 9.40 11.18
N PRO A 87 29.33 10.58 11.77
CA PRO A 87 30.37 11.58 11.96
C PRO A 87 31.39 11.15 13.03
N ASP A 88 32.64 11.55 12.85
CA ASP A 88 33.59 11.61 13.96
C ASP A 88 33.15 12.64 15.01
N ARG A 89 33.64 12.47 16.24
CA ARG A 89 33.17 13.22 17.43
C ARG A 89 33.12 14.74 17.20
N GLY A 90 31.97 15.33 17.51
CA GLY A 90 31.78 16.79 17.52
C GLY A 90 31.28 17.39 16.20
N GLN A 91 31.15 16.60 15.12
CA GLN A 91 30.58 17.10 13.87
C GLN A 91 29.04 17.06 13.85
N LYS A 92 28.44 17.74 12.88
CA LYS A 92 26.97 17.74 12.65
C LYS A 92 26.49 16.37 12.16
N GLY A 93 25.19 16.12 12.31
CA GLY A 93 24.54 14.93 11.74
C GLY A 93 24.62 14.87 10.21
N LEU A 94 24.35 13.69 9.67
CA LEU A 94 24.44 13.39 8.24
C LEU A 94 23.41 14.17 7.40
N PRO A 95 23.75 14.50 6.14
CA PRO A 95 22.89 15.31 5.28
C PRO A 95 21.63 14.58 4.79
N ALA A 96 21.56 13.25 4.92
CA ALA A 96 20.42 12.44 4.50
C ALA A 96 20.34 11.14 5.32
N GLY A 97 19.21 10.43 5.21
CA GLY A 97 18.98 9.16 5.90
C GLY A 97 19.69 7.96 5.27
N ALA A 98 19.66 6.81 5.95
CA ALA A 98 20.43 5.62 5.56
C ALA A 98 20.09 5.03 4.18
N GLY A 99 18.85 5.22 3.71
CA GLY A 99 18.46 4.84 2.34
C GLY A 99 19.30 5.56 1.29
N ALA A 100 19.52 6.86 1.42
CA ALA A 100 20.27 7.66 0.44
C ALA A 100 21.80 7.54 0.58
N LEU A 101 22.31 7.28 1.79
CA LEU A 101 23.76 7.28 2.06
C LEU A 101 24.38 5.88 2.17
N ALA A 102 23.84 5.03 3.05
CA ALA A 102 24.45 3.74 3.36
C ALA A 102 24.08 2.63 2.36
N ALA A 103 22.83 2.66 1.85
CA ALA A 103 22.34 1.62 0.95
C ALA A 103 23.06 1.59 -0.43
N PRO A 104 23.40 2.72 -1.10
CA PRO A 104 24.14 2.68 -2.36
C PRO A 104 25.58 2.18 -2.20
N VAL A 105 26.22 2.48 -1.06
CA VAL A 105 27.54 1.95 -0.70
C VAL A 105 27.46 0.44 -0.50
N TRP A 106 26.43 -0.04 0.21
CA TRP A 106 26.16 -1.48 0.36
C TRP A 106 25.94 -2.17 -1.00
N ALA A 107 25.11 -1.60 -1.88
CA ALA A 107 24.86 -2.19 -3.21
C ALA A 107 26.15 -2.30 -4.03
N THR A 108 26.96 -1.24 -4.04
CA THR A 108 28.25 -1.18 -4.74
C THR A 108 29.28 -2.16 -4.15
N PHE A 109 29.25 -2.40 -2.83
CA PHE A 109 30.05 -3.44 -2.19
C PHE A 109 29.60 -4.84 -2.64
N MET A 110 28.29 -5.13 -2.60
CA MET A 110 27.74 -6.44 -2.95
C MET A 110 27.93 -6.78 -4.44
N GLU A 111 27.84 -5.79 -5.34
CA GLU A 111 28.15 -5.93 -6.76
C GLU A 111 29.59 -6.45 -6.99
N LYS A 112 30.55 -5.92 -6.22
CA LYS A 112 31.97 -6.32 -6.31
C LYS A 112 32.27 -7.61 -5.55
N ALA A 113 31.71 -7.78 -4.35
CA ALA A 113 31.96 -8.92 -3.48
C ALA A 113 31.39 -10.25 -4.02
N LEU A 114 30.39 -10.19 -4.90
CA LEU A 114 29.72 -11.35 -5.48
C LEU A 114 30.00 -11.53 -6.99
N VAL A 115 31.07 -10.93 -7.51
CA VAL A 115 31.60 -11.25 -8.85
C VAL A 115 31.93 -12.75 -8.93
N GLY A 116 31.48 -13.42 -9.99
CA GLY A 116 31.68 -14.86 -10.19
C GLY A 116 30.77 -15.77 -9.33
N VAL A 117 30.03 -15.23 -8.35
CA VAL A 117 29.03 -15.98 -7.59
C VAL A 117 27.71 -15.95 -8.34
N PRO A 118 27.12 -17.08 -8.77
CA PRO A 118 25.83 -17.11 -9.45
C PRO A 118 24.71 -16.47 -8.62
N PRO A 119 23.79 -15.70 -9.22
CA PRO A 119 22.62 -15.21 -8.51
C PRO A 119 21.66 -16.37 -8.19
N VAL A 120 21.19 -16.42 -6.96
CA VAL A 120 20.16 -17.37 -6.49
C VAL A 120 19.08 -16.58 -5.73
N ASP A 121 17.84 -17.07 -5.76
CA ASP A 121 16.74 -16.48 -4.99
C ASP A 121 16.58 -17.14 -3.61
N PHE A 122 15.80 -16.51 -2.74
CA PHE A 122 15.50 -17.04 -1.41
C PHE A 122 14.60 -18.28 -1.51
N THR A 123 15.03 -19.39 -0.91
CA THR A 123 14.27 -20.65 -0.94
C THR A 123 13.00 -20.55 -0.09
N LYS A 124 11.83 -20.63 -0.73
CA LYS A 124 10.53 -20.67 -0.05
C LYS A 124 10.34 -22.01 0.68
N PRO A 125 10.15 -22.02 2.02
CA PRO A 125 9.88 -23.26 2.76
C PRO A 125 8.45 -23.74 2.54
N ALA A 126 8.22 -25.04 2.80
CA ALA A 126 6.89 -25.63 2.81
C ALA A 126 6.04 -25.09 3.98
N GLY A 127 4.71 -25.21 3.86
CA GLY A 127 3.77 -24.75 4.89
C GLY A 127 3.52 -23.24 4.91
N LEU A 128 3.94 -22.53 3.85
CA LEU A 128 3.48 -21.17 3.53
C LEU A 128 2.33 -21.23 2.52
N VAL A 129 1.38 -20.30 2.65
CA VAL A 129 0.32 -20.06 1.68
C VAL A 129 0.36 -18.60 1.23
N GLU A 130 0.08 -18.37 -0.05
CA GLU A 130 0.01 -17.04 -0.66
C GLU A 130 -1.46 -16.63 -0.79
N ARG A 131 -1.77 -15.36 -0.50
CA ARG A 131 -3.12 -14.79 -0.60
C ARG A 131 -3.05 -13.40 -1.21
N ALA A 132 -4.02 -13.10 -2.08
CA ALA A 132 -4.31 -11.72 -2.44
C ALA A 132 -5.07 -11.05 -1.28
N ILE A 133 -4.51 -9.98 -0.75
CA ILE A 133 -4.99 -9.23 0.41
C ILE A 133 -5.38 -7.83 -0.04
N CYS A 134 -6.52 -7.34 0.43
CA CYS A 134 -6.99 -6.00 0.10
C CYS A 134 -6.22 -4.92 0.88
N ASP A 135 -5.59 -3.99 0.15
CA ASP A 135 -4.69 -2.94 0.65
C ASP A 135 -5.28 -2.08 1.78
N VAL A 136 -6.62 -1.92 1.78
CA VAL A 136 -7.34 -1.04 2.72
C VAL A 136 -7.84 -1.80 3.97
N THR A 137 -8.04 -3.12 3.88
CA THR A 137 -8.74 -3.89 4.93
C THR A 137 -7.96 -5.06 5.50
N SER A 138 -6.84 -5.45 4.87
CA SER A 138 -6.04 -6.63 5.22
C SER A 138 -6.83 -7.95 5.27
N LEU A 139 -8.00 -7.99 4.62
CA LEU A 139 -8.84 -9.17 4.41
C LEU A 139 -8.60 -9.76 3.02
N LEU A 140 -9.08 -10.99 2.77
CA LEU A 140 -8.95 -11.60 1.43
C LEU A 140 -9.57 -10.70 0.36
N ALA A 141 -8.82 -10.44 -0.69
CA ALA A 141 -9.24 -9.61 -1.80
C ALA A 141 -10.44 -10.23 -2.55
N THR A 142 -11.34 -9.37 -3.01
CA THR A 142 -12.34 -9.68 -4.04
C THR A 142 -11.81 -9.21 -5.40
N ALA A 143 -12.52 -9.53 -6.49
CA ALA A 143 -12.13 -9.12 -7.85
C ALA A 143 -12.02 -7.59 -8.06
N VAL A 144 -12.67 -6.79 -7.19
CA VAL A 144 -12.66 -5.31 -7.27
C VAL A 144 -11.80 -4.64 -6.19
N CYS A 145 -11.06 -5.41 -5.39
CA CYS A 145 -10.14 -4.83 -4.41
C CYS A 145 -8.87 -4.28 -5.06
N PRO A 146 -8.37 -3.08 -4.70
CA PRO A 146 -6.93 -2.84 -4.72
C PRO A 146 -6.28 -3.87 -3.78
N ASN A 147 -5.29 -4.60 -4.29
CA ASN A 147 -4.73 -5.76 -3.62
C ASN A 147 -3.26 -6.03 -3.99
N HIS A 148 -2.56 -6.69 -3.08
CA HIS A 148 -1.23 -7.28 -3.27
C HIS A 148 -1.21 -8.72 -2.74
N ALA A 149 -0.19 -9.49 -3.11
CA ALA A 149 0.02 -10.83 -2.59
C ALA A 149 0.88 -10.79 -1.31
N GLU A 150 0.46 -11.51 -0.26
CA GLU A 150 1.26 -11.74 0.95
C GLU A 150 1.39 -13.24 1.26
N TYR A 151 2.48 -13.59 1.95
CA TYR A 151 2.74 -14.94 2.47
C TYR A 151 2.32 -15.08 3.93
N PHE A 152 1.57 -16.13 4.22
CA PHE A 152 1.13 -16.52 5.55
C PHE A 152 1.64 -17.92 5.90
N VAL A 153 1.82 -18.21 7.19
CA VAL A 153 1.91 -19.60 7.65
C VAL A 153 0.53 -20.24 7.42
N ALA A 154 0.50 -21.46 6.88
CA ALA A 154 -0.77 -22.14 6.58
C ALA A 154 -1.67 -22.22 7.82
N GLY A 155 -2.89 -21.69 7.74
CA GLY A 155 -3.83 -21.60 8.86
C GLY A 155 -3.72 -20.33 9.71
N THR A 156 -2.80 -19.41 9.38
CA THR A 156 -2.80 -18.03 9.91
C THR A 156 -3.24 -17.01 8.87
N ASP A 157 -3.61 -17.44 7.66
CA ASP A 157 -4.17 -16.59 6.62
C ASP A 157 -5.59 -16.11 6.96
N PRO A 158 -5.99 -14.89 6.55
CA PRO A 158 -7.35 -14.42 6.75
C PRO A 158 -8.34 -15.29 5.97
N THR A 159 -9.47 -15.63 6.60
CA THR A 159 -10.51 -16.49 6.01
C THR A 159 -11.76 -15.73 5.56
N VAL A 160 -11.79 -14.42 5.82
CA VAL A 160 -12.93 -13.55 5.52
C VAL A 160 -12.57 -12.64 4.35
N PHE A 161 -13.46 -12.58 3.35
CA PHE A 161 -13.34 -11.66 2.22
C PHE A 161 -13.60 -10.20 2.62
N CYS A 162 -12.94 -9.29 1.90
CA CYS A 162 -13.14 -7.84 2.04
C CYS A 162 -14.63 -7.50 1.90
N ARG A 163 -15.14 -6.73 2.88
CA ARG A 163 -16.54 -6.29 2.92
C ARG A 163 -16.75 -4.89 2.34
N VAL A 164 -15.66 -4.15 2.12
CA VAL A 164 -15.65 -2.79 1.59
C VAL A 164 -15.71 -2.82 0.07
N HIS A 165 -14.69 -3.35 -0.61
CA HIS A 165 -14.73 -3.49 -2.06
C HIS A 165 -15.45 -4.79 -2.43
N ARG A 166 -16.74 -4.67 -2.74
CA ARG A 166 -17.58 -5.76 -3.23
C ARG A 166 -18.50 -5.23 -4.33
N GLU A 167 -18.71 -6.04 -5.35
CA GLU A 167 -19.71 -5.74 -6.37
C GLU A 167 -21.12 -5.83 -5.77
N LEU A 168 -21.90 -4.78 -6.00
CA LEU A 168 -23.30 -4.67 -5.64
C LEU A 168 -24.12 -4.58 -6.92
N HIS A 169 -24.92 -5.62 -7.18
CA HIS A 169 -25.91 -5.60 -8.24
C HIS A 169 -27.13 -4.83 -7.72
N ILE A 170 -27.22 -3.54 -8.05
CA ILE A 170 -28.29 -2.66 -7.58
C ILE A 170 -29.25 -2.39 -8.75
N THR A 171 -30.51 -2.74 -8.56
CA THR A 171 -31.59 -2.32 -9.45
C THR A 171 -31.83 -0.82 -9.27
N ILE A 172 -31.50 -0.04 -10.28
CA ILE A 172 -31.69 1.41 -10.31
C ILE A 172 -32.85 1.80 -11.25
N CYS A 173 -33.39 2.99 -11.05
CA CYS A 173 -34.32 3.60 -12.01
C CYS A 173 -33.54 4.33 -13.11
N ARG A 174 -33.80 3.99 -14.39
CA ARG A 174 -33.09 4.57 -15.55
C ARG A 174 -33.14 6.10 -15.59
N LYS A 175 -34.24 6.69 -15.13
CA LYS A 175 -34.49 8.15 -15.16
C LYS A 175 -33.83 8.95 -14.04
N SER A 176 -33.29 8.29 -13.01
CA SER A 176 -32.69 8.96 -11.85
C SER A 176 -31.31 8.48 -11.45
N GLY A 177 -30.86 7.31 -11.92
CA GLY A 177 -29.61 6.68 -11.47
C GLY A 177 -29.65 6.12 -10.03
N LEU A 178 -30.64 6.52 -9.22
CA LEU A 178 -30.84 6.05 -7.85
C LEU A 178 -31.51 4.66 -7.77
N PRO A 179 -31.33 3.92 -6.65
CA PRO A 179 -32.00 2.65 -6.40
C PRO A 179 -33.51 2.72 -6.63
N ALA A 180 -34.04 1.72 -7.34
CA ALA A 180 -35.44 1.66 -7.71
C ALA A 180 -36.34 1.43 -6.48
N GLY A 181 -37.48 2.13 -6.43
CA GLY A 181 -38.58 1.78 -5.53
C GLY A 181 -39.38 0.59 -6.07
N ALA A 182 -40.08 -0.13 -5.21
CA ALA A 182 -40.88 -1.30 -5.58
C ALA A 182 -41.98 -1.03 -6.65
N SER A 183 -42.37 0.24 -6.83
CA SER A 183 -43.33 0.71 -7.83
C SER A 183 -42.69 1.28 -9.10
N CYS A 184 -41.37 1.22 -9.24
CA CYS A 184 -40.66 1.69 -10.42
C CYS A 184 -40.73 0.65 -11.55
N LYS A 185 -41.36 1.00 -12.67
CA LYS A 185 -41.49 0.13 -13.86
C LYS A 185 -40.33 0.22 -14.84
N ASP A 186 -39.50 1.26 -14.73
CA ASP A 186 -38.41 1.57 -15.66
C ASP A 186 -37.07 1.44 -14.94
N THR A 187 -36.57 0.21 -14.92
CA THR A 187 -35.41 -0.20 -14.13
C THR A 187 -34.33 -0.88 -14.96
N GLU A 188 -33.12 -0.89 -14.43
CA GLU A 188 -32.01 -1.72 -14.91
C GLU A 188 -31.12 -2.13 -13.72
N VAL A 189 -30.49 -3.30 -13.81
CA VAL A 189 -29.45 -3.69 -12.84
C VAL A 189 -28.14 -3.07 -13.31
N ARG A 190 -27.49 -2.29 -12.44
CA ARG A 190 -26.09 -1.89 -12.62
C ARG A 190 -25.24 -2.47 -11.51
N ILE A 191 -23.98 -2.75 -11.86
CA ILE A 191 -22.94 -3.15 -10.93
C ILE A 191 -22.30 -1.87 -10.40
N PHE A 192 -22.22 -1.75 -9.09
CA PHE A 192 -21.48 -0.70 -8.39
C PHE A 192 -20.48 -1.35 -7.46
N ASP A 193 -19.32 -0.73 -7.23
CA ASP A 193 -18.59 -1.00 -5.99
C ASP A 193 -19.40 -0.45 -4.79
N ALA A 194 -19.09 -0.91 -3.57
CA ALA A 194 -19.90 -0.54 -2.42
C ALA A 194 -19.64 0.87 -1.87
N GLU A 195 -18.61 1.58 -2.35
CA GLU A 195 -18.24 2.93 -1.92
C GLU A 195 -18.93 3.98 -2.81
N HIS A 196 -18.80 3.86 -4.13
CA HIS A 196 -19.40 4.75 -5.14
C HIS A 196 -20.86 4.39 -5.49
N ARG A 197 -21.54 3.58 -4.67
CA ARG A 197 -22.95 3.23 -4.91
C ARG A 197 -23.88 4.43 -4.71
N PRO A 198 -24.94 4.58 -5.53
CA PRO A 198 -25.94 5.61 -5.32
C PRO A 198 -26.71 5.35 -4.03
N THR A 199 -26.75 6.33 -3.13
CA THR A 199 -27.45 6.25 -1.85
C THR A 199 -28.84 6.88 -1.93
N GLY A 200 -29.77 6.39 -1.10
CA GLY A 200 -31.18 6.80 -1.15
C GLY A 200 -32.03 5.95 -2.10
N GLN A 201 -33.16 6.49 -2.54
CA GLN A 201 -34.14 5.78 -3.37
C GLN A 201 -34.83 6.76 -4.34
N CYS A 202 -35.18 6.29 -5.54
CA CYS A 202 -35.87 7.11 -6.55
C CYS A 202 -37.25 7.58 -6.05
N ARG A 203 -37.37 8.87 -5.70
CA ARG A 203 -38.65 9.50 -5.33
C ARG A 203 -39.55 9.82 -6.53
N ARG A 204 -38.99 9.89 -7.75
CA ARG A 204 -39.67 10.23 -9.02
C ARG A 204 -40.56 9.13 -9.61
N CYS A 205 -40.52 7.93 -9.04
CA CYS A 205 -41.35 6.80 -9.44
C CYS A 205 -42.14 6.28 -8.24
N SER A 206 -42.60 7.20 -7.39
CA SER A 206 -43.38 6.86 -6.22
C SER A 206 -44.73 6.22 -6.61
N ALA A 207 -45.33 5.47 -5.70
CA ALA A 207 -46.68 4.95 -5.91
C ALA A 207 -47.70 6.08 -6.14
N TRP A 208 -47.45 7.27 -5.58
CA TRP A 208 -48.31 8.45 -5.71
C TRP A 208 -48.26 9.07 -7.12
N ASP A 209 -47.08 9.14 -7.75
CA ASP A 209 -46.95 9.61 -9.14
C ASP A 209 -47.69 8.67 -10.10
N ASN A 210 -47.59 7.36 -9.86
CA ASN A 210 -48.30 6.34 -10.64
C ASN A 210 -49.83 6.41 -10.42
N PHE A 211 -50.27 6.67 -9.18
CA PHE A 211 -51.68 6.86 -8.84
C PHE A 211 -52.28 8.07 -9.57
N TRP A 212 -51.61 9.23 -9.55
CA TRP A 212 -52.09 10.41 -10.27
C TRP A 212 -52.03 10.26 -11.80
N LYS A 213 -51.02 9.57 -12.35
CA LYS A 213 -51.00 9.23 -13.79
C LYS A 213 -52.15 8.31 -14.20
N TRP A 214 -52.51 7.33 -13.37
CA TRP A 214 -53.69 6.50 -13.57
C TRP A 214 -54.99 7.32 -13.49
N LEU A 215 -55.14 8.13 -12.44
CA LEU A 215 -56.36 8.91 -12.17
C LEU A 215 -56.58 10.05 -13.19
N THR A 216 -55.52 10.54 -13.85
CA THR A 216 -55.59 11.59 -14.88
C THR A 216 -55.43 11.09 -16.33
N GLY A 217 -55.32 9.77 -16.54
CA GLY A 217 -55.39 9.14 -17.87
C GLY A 217 -54.26 9.48 -18.86
N LYS A 218 -53.15 10.09 -18.41
CA LYS A 218 -52.05 10.47 -19.31
C LYS A 218 -51.05 9.33 -19.51
N SER A 219 -51.21 8.60 -20.62
CA SER A 219 -50.16 7.76 -21.20
C SER A 219 -49.15 8.64 -21.96
N ASP A 220 -47.87 8.48 -21.66
CA ASP A 220 -46.78 9.18 -22.35
C ASP A 220 -46.53 8.56 -23.73
N THR A 221 -47.38 8.83 -24.72
CA THR A 221 -47.06 8.61 -26.13
C THR A 221 -46.53 9.90 -26.74
N LYS A 222 -45.21 10.08 -26.76
CA LYS A 222 -44.52 10.81 -27.83
C LYS A 222 -43.04 10.44 -27.92
N SER A 223 -42.73 9.80 -29.03
CA SER A 223 -41.41 9.73 -29.66
C SER A 223 -40.88 11.12 -30.02
N ASP A 224 -39.60 11.17 -30.38
CA ASP A 224 -38.85 12.37 -30.76
C ASP A 224 -39.55 13.26 -31.82
N SER A 225 -39.48 14.58 -31.61
CA SER A 225 -39.36 15.58 -32.70
C SER A 225 -39.19 17.02 -32.18
N GLY A 226 -38.02 17.63 -32.45
CA GLY A 226 -37.89 18.91 -33.15
C GLY A 226 -38.37 20.27 -32.57
N SER A 227 -37.45 21.24 -32.66
CA SER A 227 -37.65 22.66 -33.09
C SER A 227 -38.41 23.69 -32.24
N GLY A 228 -37.69 24.76 -31.82
CA GLY A 228 -37.73 26.05 -32.57
C GLY A 228 -38.28 27.33 -31.88
N ALA A 229 -37.47 28.41 -31.85
CA ALA A 229 -37.79 29.83 -31.56
C ALA A 229 -38.41 30.16 -30.16
N GLY A 230 -38.36 31.37 -29.58
CA GLY A 230 -37.82 32.69 -29.96
C GLY A 230 -38.82 33.82 -29.61
N GLY A 231 -38.46 35.02 -29.11
CA GLY A 231 -37.17 35.61 -28.71
C GLY A 231 -37.31 37.12 -28.38
N GLY A 232 -36.29 37.76 -27.77
CA GLY A 232 -36.23 39.22 -27.47
C GLY A 232 -35.87 39.57 -26.01
N THR A 233 -35.28 40.70 -25.63
CA THR A 233 -34.41 41.74 -26.25
C THR A 233 -34.31 42.89 -25.24
N GLY A 234 -33.12 43.49 -25.07
CA GLY A 234 -32.87 44.72 -24.29
C GLY A 234 -31.92 44.50 -23.08
N GLY A 235 -30.89 45.31 -22.84
CA GLY A 235 -30.34 46.43 -23.63
C GLY A 235 -29.61 47.44 -22.73
N GLY A 236 -28.38 47.83 -23.07
CA GLY A 236 -27.59 48.86 -22.35
C GLY A 236 -26.49 48.30 -21.43
N THR A 237 -25.20 48.18 -21.80
CA THR A 237 -24.14 49.20 -22.04
C THR A 237 -23.35 49.63 -20.81
N GLY A 238 -22.02 49.44 -20.84
CA GLY A 238 -21.07 50.33 -20.14
C GLY A 238 -19.86 49.70 -19.43
N GLY A 239 -18.67 49.84 -20.02
CA GLY A 239 -17.45 50.22 -19.27
C GLY A 239 -16.47 49.15 -18.75
N GLY A 240 -15.34 48.99 -19.46
CA GLY A 240 -14.05 49.42 -18.89
C GLY A 240 -13.19 48.48 -18.03
N ALA A 241 -12.26 47.79 -18.71
CA ALA A 241 -10.81 47.76 -18.42
C ALA A 241 -10.19 47.00 -17.20
N ASN A 242 -9.19 46.18 -17.58
CA ASN A 242 -7.89 45.92 -16.93
C ASN A 242 -7.73 44.94 -15.74
N ASP A 243 -7.11 43.80 -16.07
CA ASP A 243 -5.75 43.38 -15.66
C ASP A 243 -5.30 43.44 -14.18
N ARG A 244 -4.82 42.25 -13.76
CA ARG A 244 -3.68 41.94 -12.86
C ARG A 244 -3.89 41.68 -11.36
N ASP A 245 -3.22 40.58 -10.98
CA ASP A 245 -2.48 40.29 -9.76
C ASP A 245 -3.18 40.48 -8.40
N ASN A 246 -3.42 39.36 -7.71
CA ASN A 246 -2.72 39.16 -6.43
C ASN A 246 -2.50 37.68 -6.08
N GLN A 247 -1.34 37.39 -5.50
CA GLN A 247 -1.05 36.14 -4.81
C GLN A 247 -1.53 36.22 -3.35
N SER A 248 -1.48 35.07 -2.68
CA SER A 248 -0.91 34.87 -1.32
C SER A 248 -1.84 34.40 -0.20
N GLN A 249 -1.21 33.63 0.70
CA GLN A 249 -1.61 33.27 2.07
C GLN A 249 -2.73 32.24 2.24
N ILE A 250 -2.33 30.97 2.24
CA ILE A 250 -2.92 29.95 3.12
C ILE A 250 -2.38 30.22 4.53
N GLY A 251 -3.27 30.49 5.48
CA GLY A 251 -2.94 30.58 6.91
C GLY A 251 -3.26 29.27 7.63
N ASP A 252 -2.38 28.87 8.54
CA ASP A 252 -2.64 27.81 9.51
C ASP A 252 -3.72 28.24 10.51
N ASP A 253 -4.55 27.29 10.97
CA ASP A 253 -4.96 27.18 12.38
C ASP A 253 -5.62 25.82 12.65
N GLY A 254 -5.13 25.13 13.68
CA GLY A 254 -5.78 23.91 14.22
C GLY A 254 -6.90 24.25 15.21
N PRO A 255 -7.63 23.24 15.71
CA PRO A 255 -7.32 22.86 17.10
C PRO A 255 -7.40 21.35 17.42
N THR A 256 -7.00 21.07 18.66
CA THR A 256 -6.71 19.78 19.31
C THR A 256 -7.91 18.87 19.60
N GLY A 257 -7.68 17.55 19.69
CA GLY A 257 -8.73 16.52 19.87
C GLY A 257 -8.29 15.21 20.54
N ASN A 258 -7.85 15.28 21.80
CA ASN A 258 -7.88 14.26 22.87
C ASN A 258 -7.40 12.79 22.64
N ASP A 259 -6.30 12.42 23.31
CA ASP A 259 -5.63 11.10 23.29
C ASP A 259 -6.17 10.17 24.43
N GLN A 260 -7.23 9.38 24.17
CA GLN A 260 -7.88 8.54 25.21
C GLN A 260 -8.22 7.09 24.77
N ASN A 261 -7.74 6.59 23.61
CA ASN A 261 -8.19 5.30 23.07
C ASN A 261 -7.08 4.36 22.55
N LYS A 262 -5.89 4.38 23.16
CA LYS A 262 -4.68 3.68 22.68
C LYS A 262 -4.39 2.28 23.26
N GLU A 263 -5.20 1.76 24.21
CA GLU A 263 -4.83 0.56 24.99
C GLU A 263 -5.66 -0.72 24.73
N ARG A 264 -6.48 -0.79 23.66
CA ARG A 264 -7.38 -1.96 23.44
C ARG A 264 -7.15 -2.83 22.21
N GLN A 265 -5.94 -2.83 21.65
CA GLN A 265 -5.52 -3.82 20.63
C GLN A 265 -4.10 -4.37 20.88
N GLN A 266 -3.91 -5.16 21.94
CA GLN A 266 -2.75 -6.04 22.02
C GLN A 266 -2.96 -7.26 21.10
N SER A 267 -2.28 -7.24 19.96
CA SER A 267 -2.29 -8.28 18.93
C SER A 267 -1.78 -9.65 19.43
N PRO A 268 -2.28 -10.80 18.92
CA PRO A 268 -1.88 -12.14 19.35
C PRO A 268 -0.42 -12.54 19.08
N LEU A 269 0.38 -11.67 18.43
CA LEU A 269 1.79 -11.91 18.08
C LEU A 269 2.71 -12.26 19.27
N ARG A 270 2.31 -11.96 20.52
CA ARG A 270 3.06 -12.37 21.73
C ARG A 270 3.22 -13.89 21.88
N LYS A 271 2.41 -14.71 21.22
CA LYS A 271 2.51 -16.19 21.27
C LYS A 271 3.54 -16.80 20.30
N LEU A 272 4.15 -16.01 19.42
CA LEU A 272 5.15 -16.50 18.45
C LEU A 272 6.61 -16.35 18.92
N PHE A 273 6.83 -15.73 20.08
CA PHE A 273 8.17 -15.37 20.58
C PHE A 273 8.38 -15.73 22.07
N SER A 274 7.71 -16.78 22.55
CA SER A 274 8.07 -17.44 23.82
C SER A 274 8.92 -18.68 23.53
N PRO A 275 9.97 -18.95 24.33
CA PRO A 275 10.81 -20.13 24.19
C PRO A 275 10.07 -21.42 24.57
#